data_AF-A0A957Y654-F1
#
_entry.id   AF-A0A957Y654-F1
#
_cell.length_a   1.000
_cell.length_b   1.000
_cell.length_c   1.000
_cell.angle_alpha   90.00
_cell.angle_beta   90.00
_cell.angle_gamma   90.00
#
_symmetry.space_group_name_H-M   'P 1'
#
loop_
_entity.id
_entity.type
_entity.pdbx_description
1 polymer ?
#
loop_
_entity_poly.entity_id
_entity_poly.type
_entity_poly.pdbx_seq_one_letter_code
_entity_poly.pdbx_strand_id
1 'polypeptide(L)'
;MMPPPHIVGTWKLITWRQPDNNPEHPFGPTPVGYLIYHPGSNRVAFQVMKAGRPRVSVANDSYLRMSSADQAAVAEGFFGYTGQSAWQDDIVTHNIEIAFNPSLVGQQQAYRYHLAEDILTLSALNGNLQTTWKRAKPIESSSQILPPSQLVGIWKLVSMYMPLKGFLSRLMWIMADRATPLATQLKGKPIIYPHGQNARGYLIPNVQLFYRELGQ
;
A
#
# COMPACT_ATOMS: atom_id res chain seq x y z
N MET A 1 2.18 8.23 21.68
CA MET A 1 1.30 9.40 21.37
C MET A 1 1.00 9.47 19.87
N MET A 2 0.06 10.32 19.48
CA MET A 2 -0.23 10.64 18.06
C MET A 2 0.95 11.32 17.35
N PRO A 3 1.05 11.28 16.01
CA PRO A 3 2.04 12.02 15.26
C PRO A 3 1.92 13.54 15.52
N PRO A 4 3.04 14.27 15.64
CA PRO A 4 3.00 15.72 15.70
C PRO A 4 2.25 16.30 14.50
N PRO A 5 1.39 17.32 14.68
CA PRO A 5 0.55 17.85 13.58
C PRO A 5 1.34 18.28 12.34
N HIS A 6 2.57 18.78 12.52
CA HIS A 6 3.46 19.21 11.44
C HIS A 6 4.10 18.05 10.66
N ILE A 7 4.11 16.83 11.22
CA ILE A 7 4.63 15.63 10.56
C ILE A 7 3.54 14.89 9.76
N VAL A 8 2.28 15.03 10.16
CA VAL A 8 1.14 14.43 9.46
C VAL A 8 1.12 14.87 7.99
N GLY A 9 0.90 13.91 7.09
CA GLY A 9 0.81 14.14 5.65
C GLY A 9 1.66 13.18 4.82
N THR A 10 1.89 13.58 3.58
CA THR A 10 2.64 12.80 2.58
C THR A 10 4.00 13.44 2.33
N TRP A 11 5.03 12.62 2.28
CA TRP A 11 6.42 13.00 2.12
C TRP A 11 7.03 12.22 0.96
N LYS A 12 7.72 12.91 0.05
CA LYS A 12 8.43 12.34 -1.10
C LYS A 12 9.89 12.13 -0.77
N LEU A 13 10.42 10.95 -1.08
CA LEU A 13 11.83 10.65 -0.84
C LEU A 13 12.74 11.61 -1.63
N ILE A 14 13.77 12.14 -0.97
CA ILE A 14 14.89 12.87 -1.59
C ILE A 14 16.12 11.97 -1.60
N THR A 15 16.49 11.40 -0.46
CA THR A 15 17.70 10.57 -0.32
C THR A 15 17.47 9.38 0.60
N TRP A 16 18.19 8.30 0.28
CA TRP A 16 18.38 7.12 1.12
C TRP A 16 19.87 6.89 1.29
N ARG A 17 20.34 6.89 2.54
CA ARG A 17 21.75 6.73 2.87
C ARG A 17 21.94 5.72 3.98
N GLN A 18 22.88 4.78 3.78
CA GLN A 18 23.40 3.93 4.85
C GLN A 18 24.75 4.52 5.28
N PRO A 19 24.90 4.97 6.53
CA PRO A 19 26.13 5.63 6.98
C PRO A 19 27.39 4.76 6.90
N ASP A 20 27.29 3.43 7.07
CA ASP A 20 28.43 2.61 7.47
C ASP A 20 29.11 1.74 6.39
N ASN A 21 28.60 1.56 5.16
CA ASN A 21 29.34 1.02 3.98
C ASN A 21 28.40 0.53 2.86
N ASN A 22 28.17 1.36 1.85
CA ASN A 22 28.23 1.02 0.42
C ASN A 22 27.85 2.30 -0.38
N PRO A 23 28.71 2.83 -1.28
CA PRO A 23 28.31 3.91 -2.19
C PRO A 23 27.17 3.51 -3.14
N GLU A 24 26.91 2.21 -3.31
CA GLU A 24 25.73 1.73 -4.02
C GLU A 24 24.50 1.95 -3.14
N HIS A 25 23.88 3.12 -3.31
CA HIS A 25 22.52 3.36 -2.88
C HIS A 25 21.66 2.16 -3.32
N PRO A 26 21.02 1.41 -2.39
CA PRO A 26 20.26 0.20 -2.76
C PRO A 26 19.11 0.49 -3.73
N PHE A 27 18.73 1.77 -3.84
CA PHE A 27 17.71 2.28 -4.74
C PHE A 27 18.26 3.24 -5.82
N GLY A 28 19.58 3.22 -6.05
CA GLY A 28 20.27 4.12 -6.96
C GLY A 28 20.37 5.58 -6.46
N PRO A 29 21.02 6.46 -7.24
CA PRO A 29 21.30 7.85 -6.82
C PRO A 29 20.05 8.74 -6.77
N THR A 30 18.96 8.32 -7.43
CA THR A 30 17.70 9.07 -7.51
C THR A 30 16.53 8.19 -7.06
N PRO A 31 16.50 7.75 -5.80
CA PRO A 31 15.44 6.88 -5.33
C PRO A 31 14.11 7.63 -5.27
N VAL A 32 12.99 6.93 -5.44
CA VAL A 32 11.65 7.53 -5.36
C VAL A 32 10.81 6.78 -4.33
N GLY A 33 9.92 7.48 -3.67
CA GLY A 33 9.12 6.87 -2.62
C GLY A 33 8.19 7.84 -1.92
N TYR A 34 7.27 7.26 -1.14
CA TYR A 34 6.37 7.97 -0.27
C TYR A 34 6.47 7.46 1.17
N LEU A 35 6.53 8.42 2.08
CA LEU A 35 6.27 8.21 3.51
C LEU A 35 4.98 8.95 3.85
N ILE A 36 4.01 8.24 4.40
CA ILE A 36 2.71 8.81 4.76
C ILE A 36 2.49 8.58 6.25
N TYR A 37 2.30 9.66 6.99
CA TYR A 37 1.76 9.63 8.34
C TYR A 37 0.29 10.05 8.29
N HIS A 38 -0.60 9.09 8.53
CA HIS A 38 -2.03 9.32 8.37
C HIS A 38 -2.59 10.21 9.49
N PRO A 39 -3.43 11.20 9.16
CA PRO A 39 -4.10 12.02 10.17
C PRO A 39 -5.05 11.19 11.05
N GLY A 40 -4.87 11.20 12.37
CA GLY A 40 -5.86 10.68 13.31
C GLY A 40 -5.94 9.15 13.48
N SER A 41 -5.05 8.37 12.88
CA SER A 41 -5.05 6.89 13.02
C SER A 41 -3.71 6.29 13.45
N ASN A 42 -2.70 7.13 13.63
CA ASN A 42 -1.32 6.75 13.91
C ASN A 42 -0.73 5.78 12.87
N ARG A 43 -1.31 5.67 11.67
CA ARG A 43 -0.78 4.79 10.64
C ARG A 43 0.40 5.42 9.91
N VAL A 44 1.39 4.58 9.61
CA VAL A 44 2.50 4.92 8.74
C VAL A 44 2.52 4.00 7.54
N ALA A 45 2.73 4.55 6.35
CA ALA A 45 3.10 3.78 5.16
C ALA A 45 4.45 4.28 4.66
N PHE A 46 5.40 3.37 4.51
CA PHE A 46 6.75 3.64 4.06
C PHE A 46 6.98 2.83 2.80
N GLN A 47 7.20 3.48 1.67
CA GLN A 47 7.41 2.79 0.39
C GLN A 47 8.48 3.53 -0.41
N VAL A 48 9.50 2.80 -0.84
CA VAL A 48 10.60 3.32 -1.65
C VAL A 48 10.93 2.34 -2.76
N MET A 49 11.45 2.86 -3.85
CA MET A 49 11.94 2.05 -4.94
C MET A 49 13.05 2.73 -5.72
N LYS A 50 13.83 1.92 -6.42
CA LYS A 50 14.76 2.37 -7.45
C LYS A 50 13.98 3.08 -8.55
N ALA A 51 14.43 4.25 -8.97
CA ALA A 51 13.84 4.92 -10.14
C ALA A 51 14.13 4.13 -11.42
N GLY A 52 13.22 4.21 -12.40
CA GLY A 52 13.43 3.59 -13.71
C GLY A 52 13.44 2.07 -13.73
N ARG A 53 12.82 1.40 -12.74
CA ARG A 53 12.69 -0.06 -12.73
C ARG A 53 12.08 -0.56 -14.04
N PRO A 54 12.68 -1.58 -14.70
CA PRO A 54 12.17 -2.09 -15.96
C PRO A 54 10.71 -2.50 -15.85
N ARG A 55 9.91 -2.13 -16.84
CA ARG A 55 8.56 -2.70 -16.98
C ARG A 55 8.72 -4.14 -17.46
N VAL A 56 8.41 -5.10 -16.60
CA VAL A 56 8.37 -6.50 -17.01
C VAL A 56 7.05 -6.76 -17.72
N SER A 57 7.13 -7.24 -18.97
CA SER A 57 5.95 -7.64 -19.74
C SER A 57 5.33 -8.88 -19.09
N VAL A 58 4.18 -8.71 -18.44
CA VAL A 58 3.52 -9.80 -17.75
C VAL A 58 2.76 -10.62 -18.79
N ALA A 59 3.33 -11.74 -19.24
CA ALA A 59 2.72 -12.58 -20.30
C ALA A 59 1.29 -13.09 -19.97
N ASN A 60 0.84 -12.95 -18.71
CA ASN A 60 -0.47 -13.40 -18.22
C ASN A 60 -1.15 -12.39 -17.25
N ASP A 61 -0.77 -11.10 -17.29
CA ASP A 61 -1.36 -10.01 -16.46
C ASP A 61 -1.36 -10.25 -14.93
N SER A 62 -0.56 -11.19 -14.41
CA SER A 62 -0.52 -11.49 -12.97
C SER A 62 0.88 -11.79 -12.47
N TYR A 63 1.36 -10.98 -11.52
CA TYR A 63 2.60 -11.23 -10.75
C TYR A 63 2.65 -12.65 -10.17
N LEU A 64 1.51 -13.15 -9.68
CA LEU A 64 1.39 -14.47 -9.07
C LEU A 64 1.60 -15.63 -10.05
N ARG A 65 1.59 -15.36 -11.36
CA ARG A 65 1.76 -16.36 -12.43
C ARG A 65 3.12 -16.25 -13.14
N MET A 66 3.98 -15.32 -12.70
CA MET A 66 5.32 -15.16 -13.24
C MET A 66 6.25 -16.28 -12.76
N SER A 67 7.35 -16.52 -13.50
CA SER A 67 8.42 -17.41 -13.02
C SER A 67 9.04 -16.83 -11.75
N SER A 68 9.66 -17.67 -10.90
CA SER A 68 10.33 -17.17 -9.69
C SER A 68 11.45 -16.17 -10.00
N ALA A 69 12.14 -16.33 -11.14
CA ALA A 69 13.18 -15.42 -11.58
C ALA A 69 12.60 -14.05 -11.95
N ASP A 70 11.49 -14.01 -12.69
CA ASP A 70 10.82 -12.77 -13.06
C ASP A 70 10.20 -12.08 -11.82
N GLN A 71 9.64 -12.85 -10.89
CA GLN A 71 9.13 -12.30 -9.62
C GLN A 71 10.25 -11.64 -8.82
N ALA A 72 11.42 -12.29 -8.73
CA ALA A 72 12.59 -11.71 -8.07
C ALA A 72 13.04 -10.41 -8.75
N ALA A 73 13.10 -10.37 -10.09
CA ALA A 73 13.43 -9.16 -10.83
C ALA A 73 12.40 -8.03 -10.62
N VAL A 74 11.11 -8.37 -10.52
CA VAL A 74 10.02 -7.42 -10.22
C VAL A 74 10.01 -7.00 -8.75
N ALA A 75 10.57 -7.78 -7.83
CA ALA A 75 10.73 -7.43 -6.43
C ALA A 75 11.96 -6.54 -6.20
N GLU A 76 13.01 -6.73 -7.00
CA GLU A 76 14.30 -6.09 -6.84
C GLU A 76 14.21 -4.56 -6.89
N GLY A 77 14.83 -3.89 -5.92
CA GLY A 77 14.80 -2.44 -5.82
C GLY A 77 13.45 -1.86 -5.38
N PHE A 78 12.57 -2.65 -4.76
CA PHE A 78 11.42 -2.16 -3.99
C PHE A 78 11.59 -2.47 -2.52
N PHE A 79 11.19 -1.55 -1.65
CA PHE A 79 11.10 -1.78 -0.23
C PHE A 79 9.91 -1.03 0.33
N GLY A 80 9.08 -1.72 1.12
CA GLY A 80 7.96 -1.05 1.74
C GLY A 80 7.32 -1.84 2.87
N TYR A 81 6.73 -1.09 3.78
CA TYR A 81 5.95 -1.58 4.90
C TYR A 81 4.88 -0.57 5.30
N THR A 82 3.91 -1.04 6.07
CA THR A 82 2.91 -0.21 6.75
C THR A 82 2.65 -0.76 8.15
N GLY A 83 2.20 0.12 9.03
CA GLY A 83 2.00 -0.22 10.43
C GLY A 83 1.52 0.96 11.26
N GLN A 84 1.80 0.90 12.56
CA GLN A 84 1.52 2.00 13.49
C GLN A 84 2.78 2.82 13.74
N SER A 85 2.60 4.10 14.00
CA SER A 85 3.64 5.03 14.41
C SER A 85 3.37 5.44 15.86
N ALA A 86 4.35 5.20 16.72
CA ALA A 86 4.34 5.65 18.10
C ALA A 86 5.38 6.77 18.25
N TRP A 87 4.95 7.88 18.84
CA TRP A 87 5.75 9.09 18.97
C TRP A 87 6.06 9.38 20.42
N GLN A 88 7.32 9.75 20.67
CA GLN A 88 7.85 10.24 21.94
C GLN A 88 8.99 11.22 21.64
N ASP A 89 8.85 12.48 22.07
CA ASP A 89 9.83 13.54 21.84
C ASP A 89 10.23 13.69 20.36
N ASP A 90 11.52 13.48 20.06
CA ASP A 90 12.13 13.49 18.72
C ASP A 90 12.22 12.09 18.10
N ILE A 91 11.58 11.09 18.68
CA ILE A 91 11.62 9.69 18.25
C ILE A 91 10.25 9.25 17.70
N VAL A 92 10.30 8.60 16.53
CA VAL A 92 9.19 7.85 15.96
C VAL A 92 9.56 6.37 15.88
N THR A 93 8.69 5.52 16.42
CA THR A 93 8.79 4.06 16.32
C THR A 93 7.71 3.54 15.38
N HIS A 94 8.11 2.90 14.29
CA HIS A 94 7.24 2.19 13.38
C HIS A 94 7.07 0.74 13.86
N ASN A 95 5.87 0.39 14.31
CA ASN A 95 5.46 -0.99 14.63
C ASN A 95 4.92 -1.62 13.35
N ILE A 96 5.71 -2.50 12.73
CA ILE A 96 5.43 -3.00 11.38
C ILE A 96 4.36 -4.10 11.42
N GLU A 97 3.29 -3.92 10.65
CA GLU A 97 2.17 -4.88 10.57
C GLU A 97 2.13 -5.61 9.22
N ILE A 98 2.49 -4.92 8.14
CA ILE A 98 2.51 -5.47 6.78
C ILE A 98 3.80 -5.00 6.12
N ALA A 99 4.57 -5.92 5.56
CA ALA A 99 5.80 -5.61 4.86
C ALA A 99 5.96 -6.51 3.64
N PHE A 100 6.63 -5.99 2.61
CA PHE A 100 7.03 -6.81 1.47
C PHE A 100 8.03 -7.90 1.90
N ASN A 101 8.98 -7.55 2.77
CA ASN A 101 9.86 -8.51 3.43
C ASN A 101 9.18 -9.04 4.72
N PRO A 102 8.77 -10.33 4.77
CA PRO A 102 8.04 -10.88 5.91
C PRO A 102 8.82 -10.84 7.23
N SER A 103 10.16 -10.85 7.19
CA SER A 103 11.00 -10.80 8.40
C SER A 103 10.84 -9.50 9.21
N LEU A 104 10.29 -8.45 8.60
CA LEU A 104 10.00 -7.18 9.27
C LEU A 104 8.66 -7.18 10.01
N VAL A 105 7.76 -8.12 9.73
CA VAL A 105 6.43 -8.15 10.37
C VAL A 105 6.59 -8.40 11.87
N GLY A 106 5.95 -7.54 12.68
CA GLY A 106 6.06 -7.55 14.14
C GLY A 106 7.31 -6.85 14.69
N GLN A 107 8.25 -6.44 13.83
CA GLN A 107 9.43 -5.70 14.25
C GLN A 107 9.13 -4.22 14.50
N GLN A 108 10.01 -3.59 15.29
CA GLN A 108 9.99 -2.15 15.53
C GLN A 108 11.18 -1.49 14.82
N GLN A 109 10.91 -0.36 14.17
CA GLN A 109 11.95 0.49 13.59
C GLN A 109 11.86 1.88 14.21
N ALA A 110 12.87 2.26 14.99
CA ALA A 110 12.91 3.54 15.68
C ALA A 110 13.83 4.53 14.96
N TYR A 111 13.32 5.74 14.74
CA TYR A 111 14.02 6.83 14.09
C TYR A 111 13.99 8.08 14.94
N ARG A 112 15.12 8.76 15.05
CA ARG A 112 15.15 10.17 15.41
C ARG A 112 14.71 10.99 14.20
N TYR A 113 13.70 11.83 14.36
CA TYR A 113 13.24 12.73 13.31
C TYR A 113 13.76 14.15 13.51
N HIS A 114 14.00 14.84 12.41
CA HIS A 114 14.27 16.27 12.38
C HIS A 114 13.45 16.90 11.26
N LEU A 115 12.64 17.91 11.59
CA LEU A 115 11.87 18.68 10.62
C LEU A 115 12.46 20.08 10.50
N ALA A 116 12.85 20.44 9.26
CA ALA A 116 13.16 21.81 8.88
C ALA A 116 12.25 22.20 7.72
N GLU A 117 11.29 23.09 7.98
CA GLU A 117 10.28 23.53 7.00
C GLU A 117 9.52 22.35 6.36
N ASP A 118 9.84 22.06 5.09
CA ASP A 118 9.26 20.99 4.29
C ASP A 118 10.20 19.79 4.13
N ILE A 119 11.29 19.74 4.90
CA ILE A 119 12.29 18.67 4.85
C ILE A 119 12.26 17.86 6.15
N LEU A 120 11.79 16.62 6.05
CA LEU A 120 11.81 15.64 7.12
C LEU A 120 13.02 14.73 6.95
N THR A 121 13.86 14.63 7.97
CA THR A 121 14.94 13.64 8.03
C THR A 121 14.63 12.60 9.10
N LEU A 122 14.74 11.32 8.76
CA LEU A 122 14.66 10.21 9.69
C LEU A 122 16.01 9.51 9.78
N SER A 123 16.59 9.43 10.98
CA SER A 123 17.83 8.72 11.25
C SER A 123 17.54 7.54 12.17
N ALA A 124 17.80 6.32 11.69
CA ALA A 124 17.57 5.11 12.48
C ALA A 124 18.47 5.13 13.72
N LEU A 125 17.90 4.77 14.88
CA LEU A 125 18.63 4.84 16.15
C LEU A 125 19.80 3.86 16.24
N ASN A 126 19.79 2.81 15.42
CA ASN A 126 20.89 1.85 15.28
C ASN A 126 22.00 2.32 14.33
N GLY A 127 21.90 3.53 13.77
CA GLY A 127 22.92 4.11 12.88
C GLY A 127 22.90 3.60 11.44
N ASN A 128 22.06 2.62 11.09
CA ASN A 128 22.18 1.92 9.80
C ASN A 128 21.53 2.64 8.60
N LEU A 129 20.72 3.67 8.85
CA LEU A 129 19.90 4.31 7.84
C LEU A 129 19.62 5.76 8.18
N GLN A 130 19.75 6.62 7.18
CA GLN A 130 19.21 7.96 7.17
C GLN A 130 18.41 8.19 5.88
N THR A 131 17.24 8.79 6.00
CA THR A 131 16.40 9.16 4.85
C THR A 131 15.98 10.61 4.97
N THR A 132 15.94 11.32 3.84
CA THR A 132 15.46 12.70 3.76
C THR A 132 14.27 12.75 2.83
N TRP A 133 13.24 13.49 3.23
CA TRP A 133 11.96 13.55 2.54
C TRP A 133 11.50 14.99 2.40
N LYS A 134 10.89 15.33 1.27
CA LYS A 134 10.24 16.61 1.02
C LYS A 134 8.75 16.49 1.17
N ARG A 135 8.09 17.44 1.83
CA ARG A 135 6.63 17.49 1.89
C ARG A 135 6.04 17.47 0.48
N ALA A 136 5.09 16.58 0.24
CA ALA A 136 4.33 16.59 -1.00
C ALA A 136 3.38 17.79 -0.96
N LYS A 137 3.49 18.68 -1.95
CA LYS A 137 2.53 19.77 -2.10
C LYS A 137 1.12 19.18 -2.26
N PRO A 138 0.10 19.73 -1.57
CA PRO A 138 -1.28 19.46 -1.91
C PRO A 138 -1.46 19.72 -3.41
N ILE A 139 -2.23 18.88 -4.09
CA ILE A 139 -2.67 19.21 -5.45
C ILE A 139 -3.54 20.46 -5.29
N GLU A 140 -3.08 21.60 -5.81
CA GLU A 140 -3.86 22.85 -5.77
C GLU A 140 -5.19 22.60 -6.47
N SER A 141 -6.27 22.75 -5.70
CA SER A 141 -7.66 22.48 -6.03
C SER A 141 -8.22 23.45 -7.10
N SER A 142 -7.53 23.67 -8.21
CA SER A 142 -8.03 24.60 -9.24
C SER A 142 -8.90 23.95 -10.31
N SER A 143 -8.98 22.61 -10.40
CA SER A 143 -9.83 21.97 -11.43
C SER A 143 -10.22 20.49 -11.23
N GLN A 144 -9.88 19.85 -10.11
CA GLN A 144 -10.24 18.44 -9.88
C GLN A 144 -11.28 18.28 -8.76
N ILE A 145 -12.36 17.56 -9.08
CA ILE A 145 -13.40 17.14 -8.13
C ILE A 145 -12.69 16.38 -7.00
N LEU A 146 -12.68 16.94 -5.79
CA LEU A 146 -12.20 16.23 -4.61
C LEU A 146 -12.99 14.92 -4.46
N PRO A 147 -12.36 13.83 -4.03
CA PRO A 147 -13.11 12.61 -3.71
C PRO A 147 -14.21 12.97 -2.69
N PRO A 148 -15.41 12.37 -2.79
CA PRO A 148 -16.44 12.52 -1.78
C PRO A 148 -15.84 12.33 -0.38
N SER A 149 -16.21 13.19 0.58
CA SER A 149 -15.64 13.15 1.94
C SER A 149 -15.77 11.77 2.60
N GLN A 150 -16.79 11.00 2.22
CA GLN A 150 -17.04 9.63 2.64
C GLN A 150 -15.98 8.62 2.17
N LEU A 151 -15.16 8.95 1.17
CA LEU A 151 -14.06 8.12 0.67
C LEU A 151 -12.71 8.43 1.35
N VAL A 152 -12.64 9.52 2.14
CA VAL A 152 -11.42 9.94 2.83
C VAL A 152 -11.30 9.17 4.14
N GLY A 153 -10.31 8.29 4.24
CA GLY A 153 -10.06 7.51 5.45
C GLY A 153 -9.18 6.29 5.20
N ILE A 154 -9.09 5.42 6.21
CA ILE A 154 -8.44 4.12 6.10
C ILE A 154 -9.47 3.04 5.88
N TRP A 155 -9.25 2.28 4.82
CA TRP A 155 -10.11 1.18 4.43
C TRP A 155 -9.41 -0.13 4.71
N LYS A 156 -10.12 -1.05 5.37
CA LYS A 156 -9.75 -2.46 5.38
C LYS A 156 -10.48 -3.15 4.24
N LEU A 157 -9.74 -3.87 3.39
CA LEU A 157 -10.35 -4.72 2.38
C LEU A 157 -11.23 -5.78 3.06
N VAL A 158 -12.52 -5.80 2.74
CA VAL A 158 -13.47 -6.79 3.28
C VAL A 158 -13.63 -7.97 2.33
N SER A 159 -13.72 -7.69 1.03
CA SER A 159 -13.79 -8.69 -0.03
C SER A 159 -13.29 -8.12 -1.34
N MET A 160 -12.86 -8.99 -2.24
CA MET A 160 -12.40 -8.63 -3.58
C MET A 160 -12.93 -9.67 -4.56
N TYR A 161 -13.60 -9.22 -5.61
CA TYR A 161 -14.01 -10.07 -6.72
C TYR A 161 -13.01 -9.89 -7.86
N MET A 162 -12.34 -10.98 -8.25
CA MET A 162 -11.51 -11.01 -9.45
C MET A 162 -12.20 -11.88 -10.50
N PRO A 163 -12.67 -11.33 -11.64
CA PRO A 163 -13.20 -12.14 -12.72
C PRO A 163 -12.06 -12.99 -13.30
N LEU A 164 -12.10 -14.29 -13.05
CA LEU A 164 -11.15 -15.25 -13.59
C LEU A 164 -11.40 -15.43 -15.10
N LYS A 165 -10.90 -14.53 -15.95
CA LYS A 165 -10.67 -14.89 -17.35
C LYS A 165 -9.64 -16.03 -17.35
N GLY A 166 -10.10 -17.25 -17.59
CA GLY A 166 -9.28 -18.46 -17.76
C GLY A 166 -9.48 -19.60 -16.75
N PHE A 167 -10.19 -19.42 -15.64
CA PHE A 167 -10.48 -20.54 -14.70
C PHE A 167 -11.80 -21.24 -15.03
N LEU A 168 -12.80 -20.47 -15.48
CA LEU A 168 -14.11 -21.01 -15.87
C LEU A 168 -14.05 -21.92 -17.11
N SER A 169 -13.05 -21.79 -17.98
CA SER A 169 -12.91 -22.66 -19.16
C SER A 169 -12.47 -24.09 -18.81
N ARG A 170 -11.75 -24.30 -17.69
CA ARG A 170 -11.35 -25.64 -17.22
C ARG A 170 -12.36 -26.29 -16.27
N LEU A 171 -13.02 -25.50 -15.42
CA LEU A 171 -14.10 -26.00 -14.55
C LEU A 171 -15.33 -26.42 -15.35
N MET A 172 -15.65 -25.74 -16.45
CA MET A 172 -16.73 -26.16 -17.36
C MET A 172 -16.44 -27.49 -18.05
N TRP A 173 -15.17 -27.91 -18.20
CA TRP A 173 -14.82 -29.21 -18.77
C TRP A 173 -14.95 -30.35 -17.74
N ILE A 174 -14.68 -30.07 -16.46
CA ILE A 174 -14.80 -31.06 -15.37
C ILE A 174 -16.25 -31.20 -14.89
N MET A 175 -17.09 -30.17 -15.01
CA MET A 175 -18.50 -30.21 -14.60
C MET A 175 -19.49 -30.52 -15.73
N ALA A 176 -19.01 -30.73 -16.96
CA ALA A 176 -19.86 -31.12 -18.09
C ALA A 176 -20.40 -32.57 -18.01
N ASP A 177 -19.93 -33.37 -17.05
CA ASP A 177 -20.36 -34.78 -16.91
C ASP A 177 -21.52 -34.99 -15.92
N ARG A 178 -22.02 -33.95 -15.23
CA ARG A 178 -23.22 -34.05 -14.37
C ARG A 178 -24.07 -32.77 -14.39
N ALA A 179 -24.97 -32.73 -15.37
CA ALA A 179 -26.33 -32.15 -15.36
C ALA A 179 -26.63 -30.80 -14.62
N THR A 180 -26.80 -29.74 -15.44
CA THR A 180 -27.93 -28.76 -15.50
C THR A 180 -28.14 -27.70 -14.37
N PRO A 181 -28.90 -26.59 -14.60
CA PRO A 181 -28.33 -25.25 -14.79
C PRO A 181 -28.85 -24.20 -13.77
N LEU A 182 -27.97 -23.66 -12.91
CA LEU A 182 -28.34 -22.55 -12.00
C LEU A 182 -28.16 -21.15 -12.63
N ALA A 183 -27.67 -21.07 -13.87
CA ALA A 183 -27.17 -19.83 -14.46
C ALA A 183 -28.26 -18.83 -14.91
N THR A 184 -29.54 -19.23 -14.93
CA THR A 184 -30.62 -18.38 -15.46
C THR A 184 -31.36 -17.57 -14.37
N GLN A 185 -31.10 -17.80 -13.07
CA GLN A 185 -31.87 -17.16 -11.99
C GLN A 185 -31.32 -15.83 -11.45
N LEU A 186 -30.18 -15.32 -11.93
CA LEU A 186 -29.48 -14.18 -11.31
C LEU A 186 -29.36 -12.91 -12.16
N LYS A 187 -30.08 -12.79 -13.28
CA LYS A 187 -30.17 -11.50 -13.98
C LYS A 187 -31.19 -10.59 -13.29
N GLY A 188 -30.68 -9.53 -12.65
CA GLY A 188 -31.49 -8.37 -12.24
C GLY A 188 -32.01 -8.35 -10.79
N LYS A 189 -31.49 -9.18 -9.88
CA LYS A 189 -31.82 -9.09 -8.44
C LYS A 189 -30.63 -8.56 -7.62
N PRO A 190 -30.86 -7.67 -6.64
CA PRO A 190 -29.83 -7.29 -5.68
C PRO A 190 -29.42 -8.51 -4.86
N ILE A 191 -28.12 -8.78 -4.80
CA ILE A 191 -27.60 -9.88 -4.01
C ILE A 191 -27.39 -9.38 -2.58
N ILE A 192 -28.33 -9.73 -1.71
CA ILE A 192 -28.20 -9.54 -0.26
C ILE A 192 -27.39 -10.73 0.26
N TYR A 193 -26.15 -10.51 0.70
CA TYR A 193 -25.38 -11.57 1.38
C TYR A 193 -25.46 -11.46 2.91
N PRO A 194 -25.50 -12.61 3.60
CA PRO A 194 -25.96 -12.73 4.98
C PRO A 194 -24.83 -12.48 5.96
N HIS A 195 -24.33 -11.24 6.08
CA HIS A 195 -23.57 -10.84 7.26
C HIS A 195 -23.60 -9.32 7.47
N GLY A 196 -24.54 -8.88 8.32
CA GLY A 196 -24.49 -7.59 9.01
C GLY A 196 -24.83 -6.36 8.16
N GLN A 197 -25.81 -5.58 8.59
CA GLN A 197 -26.45 -4.47 7.88
C GLN A 197 -25.58 -3.22 7.56
N ASN A 198 -24.24 -3.29 7.58
CA ASN A 198 -23.38 -2.08 7.55
C ASN A 198 -22.32 -2.04 6.44
N ALA A 199 -22.45 -2.81 5.36
CA ALA A 199 -21.54 -2.67 4.21
C ALA A 199 -22.04 -1.58 3.24
N ARG A 200 -21.21 -0.57 2.98
CA ARG A 200 -21.42 0.42 1.89
C ARG A 200 -20.47 0.08 0.74
N GLY A 201 -20.91 0.24 -0.51
CA GLY A 201 -20.12 -0.06 -1.69
C GLY A 201 -20.32 0.97 -2.79
N TYR A 202 -19.29 1.16 -3.62
CA TYR A 202 -19.36 1.96 -4.84
C TYR A 202 -19.16 1.07 -6.06
N LEU A 203 -19.98 1.28 -7.09
CA LEU A 203 -19.80 0.68 -8.41
C LEU A 203 -18.88 1.59 -9.23
N ILE A 204 -17.63 1.15 -9.42
CA ILE A 204 -16.74 1.67 -10.47
C ILE A 204 -16.85 0.69 -11.66
N PRO A 205 -16.90 1.13 -12.92
CA PRO A 205 -16.91 0.21 -14.06
C PRO A 205 -15.77 -0.82 -13.95
N ASN A 206 -16.12 -2.10 -13.95
CA ASN A 206 -15.23 -3.27 -13.85
C ASN A 206 -14.54 -3.54 -12.49
N VAL A 207 -14.83 -2.76 -11.42
CA VAL A 207 -14.32 -3.03 -10.06
C VAL A 207 -15.41 -2.79 -9.01
N GLN A 208 -15.76 -3.82 -8.24
CA GLN A 208 -16.60 -3.67 -7.05
C GLN A 208 -15.71 -3.62 -5.80
N LEU A 209 -15.70 -2.47 -5.12
CA LEU A 209 -14.99 -2.25 -3.86
C LEU A 209 -16.00 -2.21 -2.72
N PHE A 210 -15.82 -3.11 -1.75
CA PHE A 210 -16.58 -3.15 -0.50
C PHE A 210 -15.64 -2.82 0.66
N TYR A 211 -16.07 -1.90 1.52
CA TYR A 211 -15.29 -1.46 2.67
C TYR A 211 -16.13 -1.45 3.94
N ARG A 212 -15.44 -1.44 5.08
CA ARG A 212 -16.02 -1.17 6.40
C ARG A 212 -15.16 -0.13 7.08
N GLU A 213 -15.77 0.94 7.59
CA GLU A 213 -15.09 1.89 8.47
C GLU A 213 -14.68 1.15 9.75
N LEU A 214 -13.44 1.37 10.21
CA LEU A 214 -13.04 0.99 11.55
C LEU A 214 -13.49 2.14 12.46
N GLY A 215 -14.51 1.89 13.30
CA GLY A 215 -14.98 2.84 14.30
C GLY A 215 -13.92 3.16 15.35
N GLN A 216 -14.12 4.29 16.05
CA GLN A 216 -13.23 4.85 17.09
C GLN A 216 -12.92 3.87 18.22
#